data_AF-A0A956JR98-F1
#
_entry.id   AF-A0A956JR98-F1
#
_cell.length_a   1.000
_cell.length_b   1.000
_cell.length_c   1.000
_cell.angle_alpha   90.00
_cell.angle_beta   90.00
_cell.angle_gamma   90.00
#
_symmetry.space_group_name_H-M   'P 1'
#
loop_
_entity.id
_entity.type
_entity.pdbx_description
1 polymer ?
#
loop_
_entity_poly.entity_id
_entity_poly.type
_entity_poly.pdbx_seq_one_letter_code
_entity_poly.pdbx_strand_id
1 'polypeptide(L)'
;MPGPVGDLVDALVDAVDEAYNFELDMTPETLPVLDQYLRDLADTPLAVRQHKLAAAGAYFGEVLRRALVGRWVLVGNDVAAWRVGLSRCFLHVNPMGMAGEVMVGTESDLYDGSFTVADRAHDEVSEMLSHAVPMPENLYYSLSGRLETVQLVADWLIARTLQDGEEPPNYSGDDYRAVIEAEAAGEQG
;
A
#
# COMPACT_ATOMS: atom_id res chain seq x y z
N MET A 1 14.26 -6.33 0.69
CA MET A 1 13.41 -5.88 1.80
C MET A 1 14.31 -5.32 2.89
N PRO A 2 14.04 -4.12 3.45
CA PRO A 2 14.75 -3.59 4.62
C PRO A 2 14.51 -4.46 5.87
N GLY A 3 15.48 -4.49 6.80
CA GLY A 3 15.41 -5.31 8.03
C GLY A 3 14.12 -5.10 8.85
N PRO A 4 13.77 -3.87 9.25
CA PRO A 4 12.57 -3.61 10.05
C PRO A 4 11.26 -4.02 9.38
N VAL A 5 11.20 -3.99 8.04
CA VAL A 5 10.04 -4.50 7.29
C VAL A 5 9.98 -6.02 7.37
N GLY A 6 11.14 -6.68 7.24
CA GLY A 6 11.25 -8.13 7.37
C GLY A 6 10.80 -8.65 8.72
N ASP A 7 11.23 -8.00 9.80
CA ASP A 7 10.85 -8.39 11.17
C ASP A 7 9.31 -8.32 11.37
N LEU A 8 8.66 -7.28 10.81
CA LEU A 8 7.21 -7.13 10.83
C LEU A 8 6.49 -8.17 9.96
N VAL A 9 7.06 -8.45 8.80
CA VAL A 9 6.58 -9.47 7.86
C VAL A 9 6.58 -10.84 8.52
N ASP A 10 7.70 -11.25 9.11
CA ASP A 10 7.85 -12.57 9.73
C ASP A 10 6.88 -12.71 10.91
N ALA A 11 6.73 -11.65 11.72
CA ALA A 11 5.77 -11.60 12.81
C ALA A 11 4.30 -11.76 12.34
N LEU A 12 3.94 -11.22 11.16
CA LEU A 12 2.61 -11.42 10.60
C LEU A 12 2.39 -12.86 10.14
N VAL A 13 3.37 -13.42 9.42
CA VAL A 13 3.29 -14.79 8.89
C VAL A 13 3.06 -15.77 10.03
N ASP A 14 3.85 -15.67 11.10
CA ASP A 14 3.68 -16.48 12.31
C ASP A 14 2.29 -16.29 12.94
N ALA A 15 1.83 -15.03 13.05
CA ALA A 15 0.57 -14.71 13.70
C ALA A 15 -0.68 -15.14 12.89
N VAL A 16 -0.57 -15.24 11.57
CA VAL A 16 -1.66 -15.74 10.70
C VAL A 16 -1.64 -17.26 10.68
N ASP A 17 -0.47 -17.90 10.64
CA ASP A 17 -0.36 -19.35 10.75
C ASP A 17 -0.93 -19.85 12.09
N GLU A 18 -0.59 -19.18 13.20
CA GLU A 18 -1.15 -19.51 14.52
C GLU A 18 -2.68 -19.38 14.56
N ALA A 19 -3.24 -18.36 13.91
CA ALA A 19 -4.66 -18.05 13.99
C ALA A 19 -5.54 -18.86 13.01
N TYR A 20 -5.04 -19.18 11.81
CA TYR A 20 -5.81 -19.82 10.73
C TYR A 20 -5.24 -21.16 10.27
N ASN A 21 -4.07 -21.58 10.77
CA ASN A 21 -3.30 -22.72 10.25
C ASN A 21 -3.11 -22.56 8.73
N PHE A 22 -2.67 -21.37 8.34
CA PHE A 22 -2.48 -20.94 6.97
C PHE A 22 -1.19 -20.13 6.84
N GLU A 23 -0.30 -20.57 5.95
CA GLU A 23 0.96 -19.89 5.67
C GLU A 23 0.76 -18.83 4.58
N LEU A 24 1.04 -17.57 4.95
CA LEU A 24 1.10 -16.46 3.98
C LEU A 24 2.41 -16.55 3.16
N ASP A 25 2.31 -16.53 1.84
CA ASP A 25 3.41 -16.89 0.92
C ASP A 25 3.99 -15.70 0.13
N MET A 26 3.62 -14.48 0.49
CA MET A 26 4.00 -13.22 -0.17
C MET A 26 3.48 -13.06 -1.60
N THR A 27 2.46 -13.81 -1.99
CA THR A 27 1.80 -13.63 -3.29
C THR A 27 0.43 -12.94 -3.13
N PRO A 28 -0.10 -12.33 -4.21
CA PRO A 28 -1.44 -11.75 -4.18
C PRO A 28 -2.55 -12.75 -3.80
N GLU A 29 -2.36 -14.02 -4.09
CA GLU A 29 -3.34 -15.09 -3.85
C GLU A 29 -3.66 -15.30 -2.36
N THR A 30 -2.76 -14.91 -1.45
CA THR A 30 -2.96 -15.03 0.00
C THR A 30 -3.58 -13.77 0.65
N LEU A 31 -3.73 -12.69 -0.11
CA LEU A 31 -4.35 -11.44 0.38
C LEU A 31 -5.78 -11.61 0.91
N PRO A 32 -6.67 -12.45 0.35
CA PRO A 32 -7.99 -12.65 0.92
C PRO A 32 -7.97 -13.23 2.34
N VAL A 33 -6.97 -14.04 2.69
CA VAL A 33 -6.78 -14.55 4.06
C VAL A 33 -6.34 -13.41 4.98
N LEU A 34 -5.43 -12.56 4.50
CA LEU A 34 -5.01 -11.37 5.25
C LEU A 34 -6.15 -10.35 5.44
N ASP A 35 -7.02 -10.17 4.45
CA ASP A 35 -8.22 -9.34 4.57
C ASP A 35 -9.13 -9.85 5.71
N GLN A 36 -9.36 -11.17 5.76
CA GLN A 36 -10.14 -11.78 6.82
C GLN A 36 -9.47 -11.59 8.18
N TYR A 37 -8.16 -11.80 8.25
CA TYR A 37 -7.40 -11.56 9.48
C TYR A 37 -7.55 -10.13 9.98
N LEU A 38 -7.37 -9.14 9.10
CA LEU A 38 -7.53 -7.72 9.43
C LEU A 38 -8.92 -7.41 9.98
N ARG A 39 -9.99 -7.94 9.36
CA ARG A 39 -11.35 -7.73 9.86
C ARG A 39 -11.55 -8.33 11.26
N ASP A 40 -10.99 -9.51 11.53
CA ASP A 40 -11.06 -10.15 12.83
C ASP A 40 -10.23 -9.39 13.90
N LEU A 41 -9.23 -8.60 13.49
CA LEU A 41 -8.50 -7.70 14.39
C LEU A 41 -9.29 -6.47 14.82
N ALA A 42 -10.33 -6.08 14.08
CA ALA A 42 -11.09 -4.86 14.36
C ALA A 42 -11.64 -4.83 15.80
N ASP A 43 -12.05 -5.98 16.34
CA ASP A 43 -12.62 -6.13 17.68
C ASP A 43 -11.56 -6.33 18.80
N THR A 44 -10.27 -6.34 18.47
CA THR A 44 -9.20 -6.55 19.44
C THR A 44 -8.80 -5.25 20.17
N PRO A 45 -8.15 -5.33 21.35
CA PRO A 45 -7.64 -4.16 22.05
C PRO A 45 -6.70 -3.33 21.17
N LEU A 46 -6.81 -1.99 21.23
CA LEU A 46 -6.09 -1.05 20.36
C LEU A 46 -4.58 -1.34 20.28
N ALA A 47 -3.92 -1.58 21.41
CA ALA A 47 -2.48 -1.83 21.45
C ALA A 47 -2.07 -3.10 20.69
N VAL A 48 -2.91 -4.15 20.73
CA VAL A 48 -2.68 -5.40 19.98
C VAL A 48 -2.94 -5.15 18.49
N ARG A 49 -4.04 -4.46 18.18
CA ARG A 49 -4.44 -4.13 16.81
C ARG A 49 -3.39 -3.29 16.09
N GLN A 50 -2.80 -2.28 16.73
CA GLN A 50 -1.79 -1.41 16.11
C GLN A 50 -0.54 -2.16 15.67
N HIS A 51 -0.01 -3.04 16.52
CA HIS A 51 1.19 -3.82 16.17
C HIS A 51 0.91 -4.78 15.01
N LYS A 52 -0.21 -5.49 15.06
CA LYS A 52 -0.61 -6.43 14.00
C LYS A 52 -0.97 -5.71 12.69
N LEU A 53 -1.53 -4.52 12.77
CA LEU A 53 -1.78 -3.67 11.60
C LEU A 53 -0.47 -3.25 10.93
N ALA A 54 0.53 -2.84 11.70
CA ALA A 54 1.85 -2.51 11.15
C ALA A 54 2.49 -3.74 10.46
N ALA A 55 2.33 -4.92 11.05
CA ALA A 55 2.78 -6.18 10.46
C ALA A 55 2.04 -6.49 9.14
N ALA A 56 0.72 -6.34 9.12
CA ALA A 56 -0.13 -6.53 7.95
C ALA A 56 0.20 -5.56 6.80
N GLY A 57 0.38 -4.27 7.11
CA GLY A 57 0.79 -3.28 6.11
C GLY A 57 2.22 -3.51 5.61
N ALA A 58 3.15 -3.98 6.45
CA ALA A 58 4.49 -4.36 6.00
C ALA A 58 4.45 -5.53 4.99
N TYR A 59 3.65 -6.56 5.27
CA TYR A 59 3.42 -7.68 4.36
C TYR A 59 2.80 -7.21 3.05
N PHE A 60 1.71 -6.45 3.12
CA PHE A 60 1.04 -5.96 1.91
C PHE A 60 1.95 -5.05 1.07
N GLY A 61 2.73 -4.19 1.73
CA GLY A 61 3.74 -3.37 1.06
C GLY A 61 4.81 -4.22 0.36
N GLU A 62 5.21 -5.36 0.90
CA GLU A 62 6.11 -6.29 0.22
C GLU A 62 5.47 -6.99 -0.98
N VAL A 63 4.19 -7.36 -0.89
CA VAL A 63 3.43 -7.87 -2.04
C VAL A 63 3.39 -6.84 -3.17
N LEU A 64 3.02 -5.59 -2.87
CA LEU A 64 3.05 -4.46 -3.80
C LEU A 64 4.44 -4.24 -4.40
N ARG A 65 5.48 -4.21 -3.56
CA ARG A 65 6.86 -3.99 -3.98
C ARG A 65 7.32 -5.06 -4.97
N ARG A 66 6.95 -6.32 -4.75
CA ARG A 66 7.30 -7.45 -5.62
C ARG A 66 6.50 -7.44 -6.91
N ALA A 67 5.19 -7.21 -6.83
CA ALA A 67 4.30 -7.21 -7.99
C ALA A 67 4.60 -6.04 -8.95
N LEU A 68 4.87 -4.85 -8.41
CA LEU A 68 4.91 -3.58 -9.16
C LEU A 68 6.32 -3.02 -9.36
N VAL A 69 7.37 -3.81 -9.09
CA VAL A 69 8.78 -3.36 -9.17
C VAL A 69 9.01 -2.09 -8.32
N GLY A 70 8.56 -2.15 -7.07
CA GLY A 70 8.64 -1.04 -6.13
C GLY A 70 9.88 -1.06 -5.24
N ARG A 71 9.93 -0.08 -4.34
CA ARG A 71 10.93 0.08 -3.29
C ARG A 71 10.30 0.66 -2.03
N TRP A 72 10.83 0.26 -0.88
CA TRP A 72 10.48 0.88 0.39
C TRP A 72 11.17 2.24 0.55
N VAL A 73 10.41 3.19 1.08
CA VAL A 73 10.91 4.49 1.54
C VAL A 73 10.56 4.58 3.01
N LEU A 74 11.58 4.39 3.85
CA LEU A 74 11.44 4.46 5.31
C LEU A 74 11.81 5.87 5.75
N VAL A 75 10.83 6.62 6.23
CA VAL A 75 11.00 7.96 6.79
C VAL A 75 10.84 7.86 8.31
N GLY A 76 11.92 8.17 9.04
CA GLY A 76 11.94 8.07 10.49
C GLY A 76 11.65 6.65 11.03
N ASN A 77 11.23 6.60 12.29
CA ASN A 77 10.87 5.36 12.99
C ASN A 77 9.36 5.13 13.08
N ASP A 78 8.56 6.06 12.55
CA ASP A 78 7.12 5.91 12.50
C ASP A 78 6.74 5.02 11.30
N VAL A 79 6.24 3.82 11.60
CA VAL A 79 5.82 2.85 10.59
C VAL A 79 4.68 3.39 9.72
N ALA A 80 3.84 4.29 10.24
CA ALA A 80 2.76 4.91 9.48
C ALA A 80 3.26 5.87 8.39
N ALA A 81 4.50 6.38 8.51
CA ALA A 81 5.15 7.21 7.51
C ALA A 81 5.89 6.41 6.42
N TRP A 82 5.95 5.08 6.54
CA TRP A 82 6.62 4.25 5.54
C TRP A 82 5.77 4.16 4.27
N ARG A 83 6.44 4.17 3.12
CA ARG A 83 5.78 4.11 1.81
C ARG A 83 6.43 3.05 0.93
N VAL A 84 5.66 2.57 -0.05
CA VAL A 84 6.18 1.84 -1.20
C VAL A 84 6.07 2.74 -2.42
N GLY A 85 7.20 3.13 -3.00
CA GLY A 85 7.29 3.88 -4.26
C GLY A 85 7.59 2.97 -5.44
N LEU A 86 7.02 3.23 -6.61
CA LEU A 86 7.26 2.44 -7.82
C LEU A 86 8.47 2.93 -8.59
N SER A 87 9.19 2.02 -9.24
CA SER A 87 10.42 2.42 -9.95
C SER A 87 10.15 3.05 -11.32
N ARG A 88 9.01 2.73 -11.98
CA ARG A 88 8.76 3.07 -13.40
C ARG A 88 7.79 4.22 -13.64
N CYS A 89 7.14 4.69 -12.59
CA CYS A 89 6.24 5.85 -12.61
C CYS A 89 6.27 6.49 -11.23
N PHE A 90 6.00 7.80 -11.15
CA PHE A 90 5.95 8.47 -9.86
C PHE A 90 4.60 8.15 -9.22
N LEU A 91 4.58 7.05 -8.48
CA LEU A 91 3.47 6.63 -7.64
C LEU A 91 4.02 6.08 -6.33
N HIS A 92 3.48 6.49 -5.20
CA HIS A 92 3.74 5.85 -3.91
C HIS A 92 2.46 5.62 -3.13
N VAL A 93 2.49 4.61 -2.27
CA VAL A 93 1.32 4.18 -1.48
C VAL A 93 1.67 4.10 -0.01
N ASN A 94 0.68 4.30 0.85
CA ASN A 94 0.74 4.01 2.28
C ASN A 94 0.14 2.63 2.58
N PRO A 95 0.95 1.55 2.63
CA PRO A 95 0.39 0.21 2.81
C PRO A 95 -0.18 0.00 4.23
N MET A 96 0.28 0.77 5.22
CA MET A 96 -0.27 0.71 6.59
C MET A 96 -1.68 1.28 6.64
N GLY A 97 -1.88 2.44 6.00
CA GLY A 97 -3.20 3.05 5.91
C GLY A 97 -4.18 2.21 5.09
N MET A 98 -3.73 1.61 3.98
CA MET A 98 -4.56 0.69 3.18
C MET A 98 -5.01 -0.53 3.99
N ALA A 99 -4.11 -1.16 4.75
CA ALA A 99 -4.48 -2.24 5.66
C ALA A 99 -5.43 -1.77 6.77
N GLY A 100 -5.29 -0.52 7.23
CA GLY A 100 -6.13 0.09 8.25
C GLY A 100 -7.57 0.27 7.77
N GLU A 101 -7.77 0.80 6.57
CA GLU A 101 -9.09 0.93 5.93
C GLU A 101 -9.74 -0.42 5.66
N VAL A 102 -8.97 -1.44 5.25
CA VAL A 102 -9.48 -2.82 5.10
C VAL A 102 -9.95 -3.39 6.44
N MET A 103 -9.18 -3.18 7.50
CA MET A 103 -9.52 -3.62 8.86
C MET A 103 -10.83 -3.01 9.36
N VAL A 104 -11.06 -1.71 9.12
CA VAL A 104 -12.32 -1.05 9.52
C VAL A 104 -13.45 -1.22 8.51
N GLY A 105 -13.14 -1.64 7.28
CA GLY A 105 -14.10 -1.84 6.20
C GLY A 105 -14.74 -0.56 5.67
N THR A 106 -14.07 0.58 5.86
CA THR A 106 -14.55 1.92 5.49
C THR A 106 -13.39 2.90 5.31
N GLU A 107 -13.62 4.01 4.62
CA GLU A 107 -12.74 5.18 4.64
C GLU A 107 -12.56 5.69 6.08
N SER A 108 -11.35 6.11 6.44
CA SER A 108 -10.99 6.45 7.81
C SER A 108 -10.09 7.66 7.93
N ASP A 109 -10.48 8.63 8.76
CA ASP A 109 -9.60 9.74 9.15
C ASP A 109 -8.36 9.30 9.95
N LEU A 110 -8.35 8.06 10.46
CA LEU A 110 -7.23 7.49 11.22
C LEU A 110 -6.22 6.79 10.33
N TYR A 111 -6.63 6.35 9.15
CA TYR A 111 -5.83 5.54 8.26
C TYR A 111 -5.88 6.12 6.86
N ASP A 112 -4.78 6.76 6.45
CA ASP A 112 -4.64 7.23 5.08
C ASP A 112 -4.33 6.07 4.13
N GLY A 113 -5.37 5.44 3.58
CA GLY A 113 -5.27 4.38 2.58
C GLY A 113 -5.09 4.87 1.15
N SER A 114 -4.77 6.15 0.95
CA SER A 114 -4.59 6.74 -0.36
C SER A 114 -3.26 6.35 -1.03
N PHE A 115 -3.13 6.75 -2.29
CA PHE A 115 -1.87 6.73 -3.02
C PHE A 115 -1.63 8.12 -3.62
N THR A 116 -0.36 8.46 -3.78
CA THR A 116 0.07 9.73 -4.35
C THR A 116 0.69 9.50 -5.71
N VAL A 117 0.33 10.33 -6.68
CA VAL A 117 0.98 10.44 -7.99
C VAL A 117 1.60 11.83 -8.13
N ALA A 118 2.43 12.05 -9.16
CA ALA A 118 2.94 13.40 -9.42
C ALA A 118 1.79 14.38 -9.69
N ASP A 119 1.88 15.62 -9.19
CA ASP A 119 0.85 16.66 -9.34
C ASP A 119 0.33 16.80 -10.77
N ARG A 120 1.25 16.78 -11.74
CA ARG A 120 0.93 16.89 -13.17
C ARG A 120 0.04 15.75 -13.71
N ALA A 121 0.00 14.62 -13.03
CA ALA A 121 -0.74 13.43 -13.43
C ALA A 121 -2.04 13.24 -12.60
N HIS A 122 -2.24 14.04 -11.54
CA HIS A 122 -3.37 13.87 -10.63
C HIS A 122 -4.73 13.92 -11.35
N ASP A 123 -4.96 14.98 -12.12
CA ASP A 123 -6.24 15.18 -12.81
C ASP A 123 -6.48 14.11 -13.89
N GLU A 124 -5.45 13.74 -14.64
CA GLU A 124 -5.56 12.70 -15.67
C GLU A 124 -5.83 11.32 -15.07
N VAL A 125 -5.19 10.99 -13.93
CA VAL A 125 -5.45 9.73 -13.19
C VAL A 125 -6.85 9.71 -12.61
N SER A 126 -7.31 10.83 -12.05
CA SER A 126 -8.68 10.96 -11.52
C SER A 126 -9.73 10.79 -12.62
N GLU A 127 -9.53 11.42 -13.78
CA GLU A 127 -10.39 11.25 -14.95
C GLU A 127 -10.39 9.78 -15.43
N MET A 128 -9.21 9.16 -15.53
CA MET A 128 -9.08 7.75 -15.91
C MET A 128 -9.85 6.83 -14.95
N LEU A 129 -9.71 7.02 -13.64
CA LEU A 129 -10.40 6.22 -12.63
C LEU A 129 -11.92 6.45 -12.65
N SER A 130 -12.39 7.65 -13.02
CA SER A 130 -13.83 7.92 -13.17
C SER A 130 -14.50 7.11 -14.29
N HIS A 131 -13.71 6.61 -15.23
CA HIS A 131 -14.16 5.73 -16.32
C HIS A 131 -13.96 4.24 -16.02
N ALA A 132 -13.32 3.90 -14.89
CA ALA A 132 -13.13 2.51 -14.50
C ALA A 132 -14.47 1.85 -14.12
N VAL A 133 -14.53 0.53 -14.29
CA VAL A 133 -15.71 -0.24 -13.86
C VAL A 133 -15.83 -0.15 -12.34
N PRO A 134 -17.01 0.21 -11.79
CA PRO A 134 -17.20 0.23 -10.35
C PRO A 134 -16.85 -1.11 -9.72
N MET A 135 -15.97 -1.07 -8.73
CA MET A 135 -15.56 -2.25 -8.00
C MET A 135 -16.71 -2.72 -7.07
N PRO A 136 -17.00 -4.03 -6.99
CA PRO A 136 -17.92 -4.56 -6.00
C PRO A 136 -17.55 -4.11 -4.58
N GLU A 137 -18.54 -3.83 -3.73
CA GLU A 137 -18.31 -3.34 -2.36
C GLU A 137 -17.36 -4.23 -1.55
N ASN A 138 -17.46 -5.56 -1.74
CA ASN A 138 -16.61 -6.53 -1.04
C ASN A 138 -15.14 -6.49 -1.49
N LEU A 139 -14.85 -5.91 -2.66
CA LEU A 139 -13.49 -5.71 -3.16
C LEU A 139 -12.99 -4.29 -2.89
N TYR A 140 -13.88 -3.32 -2.69
CA TYR A 140 -13.53 -1.92 -2.43
C TYR A 140 -12.67 -1.75 -1.16
N TYR A 141 -12.99 -2.50 -0.10
CA TYR A 141 -12.17 -2.61 1.11
C TYR A 141 -11.52 -4.00 1.20
N SER A 142 -10.71 -4.32 0.18
CA SER A 142 -9.84 -5.50 0.14
C SER A 142 -8.42 -5.12 -0.29
N LEU A 143 -7.41 -5.81 0.23
CA LEU A 143 -6.03 -5.63 -0.19
C LEU A 143 -5.82 -6.02 -1.66
N SER A 144 -6.55 -7.04 -2.14
CA SER A 144 -6.54 -7.42 -3.56
C SER A 144 -7.05 -6.27 -4.45
N GLY A 145 -8.18 -5.66 -4.10
CA GLY A 145 -8.72 -4.51 -4.83
C GLY A 145 -7.79 -3.30 -4.80
N ARG A 146 -7.10 -3.06 -3.67
CA ARG A 146 -6.06 -2.02 -3.57
C ARG A 146 -4.88 -2.32 -4.50
N LEU A 147 -4.40 -3.56 -4.51
CA LEU A 147 -3.33 -3.99 -5.43
C LEU A 147 -3.74 -3.79 -6.90
N GLU A 148 -4.93 -4.23 -7.29
CA GLU A 148 -5.47 -4.07 -8.65
C GLU A 148 -5.59 -2.59 -9.04
N THR A 149 -6.07 -1.74 -8.14
CA THR A 149 -6.18 -0.30 -8.36
C THR A 149 -4.81 0.34 -8.59
N VAL A 150 -3.83 0.01 -7.75
CA VAL A 150 -2.47 0.55 -7.87
C VAL A 150 -1.80 0.03 -9.16
N GLN A 151 -1.99 -1.24 -9.51
CA GLN A 151 -1.51 -1.82 -10.77
C GLN A 151 -2.11 -1.09 -11.98
N LEU A 152 -3.43 -0.85 -11.99
CA LEU A 152 -4.12 -0.14 -13.07
C LEU A 152 -3.55 1.27 -13.27
N VAL A 153 -3.39 2.03 -12.19
CA VAL A 153 -2.82 3.39 -12.25
C VAL A 153 -1.37 3.34 -12.73
N ALA A 154 -0.56 2.41 -12.23
CA ALA A 154 0.83 2.26 -12.62
C ALA A 154 0.98 1.94 -14.12
N ASP A 155 0.21 0.98 -14.62
CA ASP A 155 0.21 0.60 -16.03
C ASP A 155 -0.23 1.75 -16.93
N TRP A 156 -1.25 2.49 -16.52
CA TRP A 156 -1.73 3.66 -17.24
C TRP A 156 -0.65 4.76 -17.32
N LEU A 157 0.00 5.08 -16.20
CA LEU A 157 1.08 6.09 -16.15
C LEU A 157 2.26 5.69 -17.05
N ILE A 158 2.67 4.42 -17.01
CA ILE A 158 3.76 3.91 -17.84
C ILE A 158 3.38 3.96 -19.33
N ALA A 159 2.16 3.54 -19.67
CA ALA A 159 1.66 3.59 -21.04
C ALA A 159 1.60 5.02 -21.57
N ARG A 160 1.18 5.99 -20.74
CA ARG A 160 1.13 7.41 -21.08
C ARG A 160 2.52 7.95 -21.42
N THR A 161 3.53 7.68 -20.58
CA THR A 161 4.92 8.09 -20.83
C THR A 161 5.45 7.52 -22.16
N LEU A 162 5.16 6.25 -22.45
CA LEU A 162 5.55 5.63 -23.71
C LEU A 162 4.83 6.24 -24.93
N GLN A 163 3.56 6.61 -24.80
CA GLN A 163 2.79 7.29 -25.85
C GLN A 163 3.35 8.67 -26.17
N ASP A 164 3.90 9.37 -25.18
CA ASP A 164 4.58 10.65 -25.37
C ASP A 164 5.98 10.50 -26.00
N GLY A 165 6.42 9.27 -26.28
CA GLY A 165 7.72 8.97 -26.86
C GLY A 165 8.88 9.07 -25.87
N GLU A 166 8.57 9.11 -24.57
CA GLU A 166 9.54 9.15 -23.48
C GLU A 166 9.83 7.75 -22.94
N GLU A 167 11.03 7.55 -22.40
CA GLU A 167 11.35 6.34 -21.66
C GLU A 167 10.83 6.46 -20.21
N PRO A 168 10.16 5.42 -19.66
CA PRO A 168 9.74 5.43 -18.28
C PRO A 168 10.93 5.65 -17.34
N PRO A 169 10.88 6.69 -16.48
CA PRO A 169 11.96 7.00 -15.55
C PRO A 169 12.25 5.84 -14.61
N ASN A 170 13.41 5.90 -13.94
CA ASN A 170 13.79 4.96 -12.90
C ASN A 170 13.89 5.68 -11.56
N TYR A 171 12.76 5.81 -10.85
CA TYR A 171 12.69 6.48 -9.56
C TYR A 171 13.43 5.69 -8.47
N SER A 172 14.30 6.39 -7.77
CA SER A 172 15.04 5.94 -6.61
C SER A 172 14.26 6.20 -5.31
N GLY A 173 14.75 5.69 -4.18
CA GLY A 173 14.13 5.97 -2.89
C GLY A 173 14.26 7.43 -2.48
N ASP A 174 15.30 8.11 -2.95
CA ASP A 174 15.59 9.51 -2.62
C ASP A 174 14.64 10.46 -3.35
N ASP A 175 14.20 10.10 -4.56
CA ASP A 175 13.19 10.88 -5.31
C ASP A 175 11.86 10.98 -4.56
N TYR A 176 11.51 9.93 -3.81
CA TYR A 176 10.31 9.89 -2.98
C TYR A 176 10.51 10.51 -1.60
N ARG A 177 11.69 10.33 -1.00
CA ARG A 177 11.96 10.71 0.39
C ARG A 177 11.61 12.17 0.66
N ALA A 178 12.04 13.09 -0.20
CA ALA A 178 11.79 14.51 -0.02
C ALA A 178 10.30 14.88 -0.03
N VAL A 179 9.52 14.20 -0.89
CA VAL A 179 8.06 14.40 -0.99
C VAL A 179 7.37 13.88 0.27
N ILE A 180 7.69 12.65 0.69
CA ILE A 180 7.09 12.00 1.85
C ILE A 180 7.46 12.74 3.15
N GLU A 181 8.70 13.23 3.28
CA GLU A 181 9.11 14.05 4.42
C GLU A 181 8.34 15.39 4.47
N ALA A 182 8.00 15.97 3.32
CA ALA A 182 7.18 17.17 3.24
C ALA A 182 5.71 16.90 3.61
N GLU A 183 5.14 15.79 3.12
CA GLU A 183 3.78 15.32 3.49
C GLU A 183 3.67 15.13 5.01
N ALA A 184 4.59 14.36 5.60
CA ALA A 184 4.62 14.08 7.04
C ALA A 184 4.83 15.33 7.91
N ALA A 185 5.45 16.40 7.36
CA ALA A 185 5.59 17.68 8.04
C ALA A 185 4.33 18.56 7.92
N GLY A 186 3.58 18.43 6.82
CA GLY A 186 2.34 19.16 6.58
C GLY A 186 1.15 18.67 7.42
N GLU A 187 1.12 17.39 7.79
CA GLU A 187 0.07 16.78 8.62
C GLU A 187 0.17 17.16 10.11
N GLN A 188 1.27 17.79 10.55
CA GLN A 188 1.49 18.20 11.95
C GLN A 188 1.07 19.66 12.24
N GLY A 189 0.41 20.34 11.28
CA GLY A 189 0.04 21.76 11.32
C GLY A 189 -1.39 22.06 11.75
#